data_AF-X0ZV07-F1
#
_entry.id   AF-X0ZV07-F1
#
_cell.length_a   1.000
_cell.length_b   1.000
_cell.length_c   1.000
_cell.angle_alpha   90.00
_cell.angle_beta   90.00
_cell.angle_gamma   90.00
#
_symmetry.space_group_name_H-M   'P 1'
#
loop_
_entity.id
_entity.type
_entity.pdbx_description
1 polymer ?
#
loop_
_entity_poly.entity_id
_entity_poly.type
_entity_poly.pdbx_seq_one_letter_code
_entity_poly.pdbx_strand_id
1 'polypeptide(L)'
;MDFSIKENILIDKIIEQALLEDIGTGDITTESIIPFNLKAKGIIKTSEEGVVAGLNITSLVFKKLDSEIIFQEKIKDGTQVVRGKVLAEITGPARTILKGERVALNFLQRMSGIATITSKFCQQVKGLPVRIVDTRKTTPGLRILEKYAVRMGGGYNHRFGLYDAVLIKDNHIAVAGGIKSAVNSIRKQISHTVKIEVEVENLFI
;
A
#
# COMPACT_ATOMS: atom_id res chain seq x y z
N MET A 1 -5.57 4.06 -12.55
CA MET A 1 -6.45 3.12 -11.83
C MET A 1 -6.54 3.68 -10.44
N ASP A 2 -7.59 4.47 -10.23
CA ASP A 2 -7.48 5.63 -9.37
C ASP A 2 -8.09 5.30 -8.01
N PHE A 3 -7.30 5.49 -6.97
CA PHE A 3 -7.80 5.56 -5.61
C PHE A 3 -9.04 6.47 -5.57
N SER A 4 -10.04 6.08 -4.77
CA SER A 4 -11.19 6.93 -4.51
C SER A 4 -10.77 8.26 -3.88
N ILE A 5 -11.64 9.27 -3.94
CA ILE A 5 -11.38 10.59 -3.33
C ILE A 5 -10.94 10.45 -1.86
N LYS A 6 -11.64 9.59 -1.10
CA LYS A 6 -11.31 9.31 0.31
C LYS A 6 -9.92 8.70 0.47
N GLU A 7 -9.56 7.76 -0.39
CA GLU A 7 -8.25 7.11 -0.36
C GLU A 7 -7.13 8.10 -0.74
N ASN A 8 -7.35 8.96 -1.74
CA ASN A 8 -6.40 10.01 -2.10
C ASN A 8 -6.14 10.97 -0.94
N ILE A 9 -7.18 11.42 -0.23
CA ILE A 9 -7.02 12.28 0.97
C ILE A 9 -6.17 11.58 2.04
N LEU A 10 -6.39 10.28 2.27
CA LEU A 10 -5.62 9.53 3.26
C LEU A 10 -4.17 9.35 2.82
N ILE A 11 -3.94 9.03 1.55
CA ILE A 11 -2.60 8.88 0.97
C ILE A 11 -1.83 10.19 1.06
N ASP A 12 -2.48 11.31 0.74
CA ASP A 12 -1.88 12.64 0.82
C ASP A 12 -1.36 12.95 2.23
N LYS A 13 -2.16 12.63 3.26
CA LYS A 13 -1.75 12.76 4.67
C LYS A 13 -0.59 11.85 5.05
N ILE A 14 -0.56 10.62 4.54
CA ILE A 14 0.55 9.67 4.79
C ILE A 14 1.84 10.21 4.18
N ILE A 15 1.77 10.72 2.94
CA ILE A 15 2.93 11.32 2.24
C ILE A 15 3.40 12.57 2.98
N GLU A 16 2.49 13.45 3.35
CA GLU A 16 2.80 14.67 4.11
C GLU A 16 3.50 14.34 5.43
N GLN A 17 2.98 13.38 6.19
CA GLN A 17 3.60 12.95 7.45
C GLN A 17 5.01 12.40 7.22
N ALA A 18 5.22 11.58 6.19
CA ALA A 18 6.54 11.01 5.89
C ALA A 18 7.54 12.08 5.41
N LEU A 19 7.08 13.07 4.64
CA LEU A 19 7.91 14.21 4.23
C LEU A 19 8.29 15.10 5.41
N LEU A 20 7.36 15.35 6.34
CA LEU A 20 7.64 16.10 7.56
C LEU A 20 8.63 15.39 8.47
N GLU A 21 8.55 14.06 8.55
CA GLU A 21 9.50 13.21 9.29
C GLU A 21 10.93 13.36 8.75
N ASP A 22 11.11 13.31 7.43
CA ASP A 22 12.44 13.24 6.79
C ASP A 22 13.07 14.62 6.54
N ILE A 23 12.26 15.64 6.21
CA ILE A 23 12.77 16.97 5.84
C ILE A 23 12.99 17.85 7.08
N GLY A 24 12.11 17.78 8.08
CA GLY A 24 12.15 18.67 9.24
C GLY A 24 12.30 20.15 8.85
N THR A 25 13.43 20.76 9.20
CA THR A 25 13.75 22.16 8.89
C THR A 25 14.35 22.39 7.50
N GLY A 26 14.74 21.34 6.78
CA GLY A 26 15.40 21.42 5.46
C GLY A 26 16.47 20.35 5.25
N ASP A 27 16.94 20.22 4.01
CA ASP A 27 18.02 19.28 3.67
C ASP A 27 19.36 20.03 3.64
N ILE A 28 20.04 20.04 4.79
CA ILE A 28 21.30 20.78 4.99
C ILE A 28 22.36 20.38 3.96
N THR A 29 22.44 19.09 3.61
CA THR A 29 23.48 18.58 2.70
C THR A 29 23.21 19.05 1.27
N THR A 30 22.00 18.80 0.78
CA THR A 30 21.60 19.19 -0.58
C THR A 30 21.62 20.70 -0.74
N GLU A 31 21.15 21.46 0.25
CA GLU A 31 21.09 22.92 0.18
C GLU A 31 22.46 23.59 0.24
N SER A 32 23.45 22.94 0.87
CA SER A 32 24.83 23.43 0.95
C SER A 32 25.67 23.12 -0.30
N ILE A 33 25.39 22.00 -0.98
CA ILE A 33 26.25 21.49 -2.07
C ILE A 33 25.66 21.81 -3.45
N ILE A 34 24.34 21.75 -3.61
CA ILE A 34 23.70 21.76 -4.93
C ILE A 34 23.22 23.16 -5.28
N PRO A 35 23.57 23.76 -6.43
CA PRO A 35 23.04 25.07 -6.83
C PRO A 35 21.51 25.07 -6.97
N PHE A 36 20.85 26.20 -6.62
CA PHE A 36 19.39 26.31 -6.64
C PHE A 36 18.78 26.12 -8.04
N ASN A 37 19.46 26.60 -9.09
CA ASN A 37 19.00 26.53 -10.48
C ASN A 37 19.38 25.24 -11.21
N LEU A 38 20.08 24.31 -10.55
CA LEU A 38 20.48 23.06 -11.19
C LEU A 38 19.27 22.17 -11.43
N LYS A 39 19.06 21.77 -12.69
CA LYS A 39 18.10 20.72 -13.06
C LYS A 39 18.82 19.38 -13.17
N ALA A 40 18.16 18.31 -12.75
CA ALA A 40 18.68 16.96 -12.84
C ALA A 40 17.65 16.01 -13.45
N LYS A 41 18.16 14.87 -13.91
CA LYS A 41 17.35 13.71 -14.33
C LYS A 41 17.71 12.51 -13.45
N GLY A 42 16.75 12.05 -12.66
CA GLY A 42 16.85 10.83 -11.86
C GLY A 42 16.27 9.62 -12.60
N ILE A 43 16.83 8.45 -12.34
CA ILE A 43 16.35 7.17 -12.89
C ILE A 43 16.10 6.23 -11.72
N ILE A 44 14.85 5.81 -11.54
CA ILE A 44 14.50 4.75 -10.60
C ILE A 44 14.68 3.41 -11.33
N LYS A 45 15.57 2.57 -10.79
CA LYS A 45 15.83 1.23 -11.31
C LYS A 45 15.75 0.19 -10.19
N THR A 46 15.43 -1.04 -10.55
CA THR A 46 15.40 -2.16 -9.62
C THR A 46 16.80 -2.66 -9.31
N SER A 47 17.03 -3.04 -8.05
CA SER A 47 18.25 -3.76 -7.64
C SER A 47 18.03 -5.27 -7.54
N GLU A 48 16.77 -5.72 -7.53
CA GLU A 48 16.33 -7.11 -7.36
C GLU A 48 15.19 -7.43 -8.33
N GLU A 49 14.88 -8.71 -8.49
CA GLU A 49 13.67 -9.16 -9.17
C GLU A 49 12.44 -9.09 -8.25
N GLY A 50 11.25 -8.90 -8.82
CA GLY A 50 10.03 -8.85 -8.04
C GLY A 50 8.83 -8.33 -8.82
N VAL A 51 7.81 -7.87 -8.09
CA VAL A 51 6.62 -7.20 -8.65
C VAL A 51 6.60 -5.77 -8.15
N VAL A 52 6.45 -4.83 -9.08
CA VAL A 52 6.46 -3.40 -8.76
C VAL A 52 5.10 -2.93 -8.27
N ALA A 53 5.08 -2.16 -7.19
CA ALA A 53 3.89 -1.50 -6.69
C ALA A 53 4.26 -0.19 -6.00
N GLY A 54 3.49 0.87 -6.24
CA GLY A 54 3.66 2.19 -5.63
C GLY A 54 4.30 3.23 -6.54
N LEU A 55 4.35 3.05 -7.86
CA LEU A 55 4.89 4.08 -8.76
C LEU A 55 4.08 5.38 -8.73
N ASN A 56 2.76 5.27 -8.63
CA ASN A 56 1.90 6.43 -8.48
C ASN A 56 2.14 7.15 -7.13
N ILE A 57 2.34 6.42 -6.04
CA ILE A 57 2.69 6.97 -4.72
C ILE A 57 4.03 7.71 -4.80
N THR A 58 5.02 7.10 -5.46
CA THR A 58 6.33 7.69 -5.72
C THR A 58 6.20 9.02 -6.48
N SER A 59 5.37 9.04 -7.54
CA SER A 59 5.06 10.25 -8.30
C SER A 59 4.42 11.35 -7.43
N LEU A 60 3.47 10.98 -6.57
CA LEU A 60 2.80 11.90 -5.65
C LEU A 60 3.77 12.53 -4.65
N VAL A 61 4.73 11.76 -4.11
CA VAL A 61 5.77 12.31 -3.21
C VAL A 61 6.52 13.46 -3.87
N PHE A 62 7.01 13.26 -5.10
CA PHE A 62 7.75 14.31 -5.80
C PHE A 62 6.86 15.51 -6.18
N LYS A 63 5.65 15.25 -6.67
CA LYS A 63 4.70 16.33 -7.02
C LYS A 63 4.25 17.16 -5.82
N LYS A 64 4.23 16.56 -4.62
CA LYS A 64 3.91 17.25 -3.37
C LYS A 64 5.02 18.23 -2.98
N LEU A 65 6.28 17.89 -3.28
CA LEU A 65 7.42 18.77 -3.03
C LEU A 65 7.52 19.90 -4.06
N ASP A 66 7.22 19.60 -5.32
CA ASP A 66 7.33 20.58 -6.40
C ASP A 66 6.47 20.19 -7.60
N SER A 67 5.58 21.09 -8.01
CA SER A 67 4.69 20.87 -9.16
C SER A 67 5.42 20.88 -10.51
N GLU A 68 6.65 21.39 -10.59
CA GLU A 68 7.46 21.38 -11.80
C GLU A 68 8.09 20.01 -12.09
N ILE A 69 8.04 19.06 -11.15
CA ILE A 69 8.60 17.73 -11.35
C ILE A 69 7.80 16.97 -12.41
N ILE A 70 8.52 16.52 -13.44
CA ILE A 70 8.02 15.60 -14.45
C ILE A 70 8.41 14.19 -14.03
N PHE A 71 7.42 13.39 -13.67
CA PHE A 71 7.56 11.97 -13.37
C PHE A 71 7.04 11.12 -14.52
N GLN A 72 7.91 10.37 -15.18
CA GLN A 72 7.56 9.50 -16.29
C GLN A 72 7.69 8.02 -15.90
N GLU A 73 6.56 7.38 -15.68
CA GLU A 73 6.47 5.93 -15.50
C GLU A 73 6.89 5.20 -16.78
N LYS A 74 7.77 4.20 -16.66
CA LYS A 74 8.22 3.35 -17.79
C LYS A 74 7.54 1.99 -17.78
N ILE A 75 6.99 1.59 -16.64
CA ILE A 75 6.18 0.38 -16.46
C ILE A 75 4.98 0.68 -15.57
N LYS A 76 4.06 -0.26 -15.45
CA LYS A 76 2.89 -0.15 -14.58
C LYS A 76 3.06 -0.96 -13.30
N ASP A 77 2.41 -0.55 -12.23
CA ASP A 77 2.27 -1.38 -11.03
C ASP A 77 1.63 -2.74 -11.38
N GLY A 78 2.04 -3.78 -10.66
CA GLY A 78 1.72 -5.19 -10.95
C GLY A 78 2.64 -5.84 -11.98
N THR A 79 3.55 -5.09 -12.60
CA THR A 79 4.53 -5.66 -13.55
C THR A 79 5.62 -6.43 -12.82
N GLN A 80 5.90 -7.65 -13.28
CA GLN A 80 7.07 -8.42 -12.85
C GLN A 80 8.34 -7.88 -13.51
N VAL A 81 9.41 -7.73 -12.74
CA VAL A 81 10.66 -7.10 -13.15
C VAL A 81 11.87 -7.92 -12.71
N VAL A 82 12.97 -7.75 -13.45
CA VAL A 82 14.29 -8.29 -13.11
C VAL A 82 15.22 -7.16 -12.66
N ARG A 83 16.36 -7.50 -12.08
CA ARG A 83 17.39 -6.53 -11.67
C ARG A 83 17.81 -5.61 -12.82
N GLY A 84 17.99 -4.32 -12.51
CA GLY A 84 18.43 -3.29 -13.46
C GLY A 84 17.31 -2.71 -14.32
N LYS A 85 16.06 -3.17 -14.19
CA LYS A 85 14.93 -2.64 -14.94
C LYS A 85 14.66 -1.20 -14.53
N VAL A 86 14.56 -0.30 -15.51
CA VAL A 86 14.13 1.08 -15.28
C VAL A 86 12.61 1.11 -15.04
N LEU A 87 12.23 1.71 -13.93
CA LEU A 87 10.84 1.81 -13.47
C LEU A 87 10.21 3.16 -13.83
N ALA A 88 10.95 4.23 -13.59
CA ALA A 88 10.52 5.60 -13.85
C ALA A 88 11.71 6.54 -14.05
N GLU A 89 11.46 7.65 -14.73
CA GLU A 89 12.38 8.77 -14.86
C GLU A 89 11.78 10.02 -14.20
N ILE A 90 12.63 10.81 -13.55
CA ILE A 90 12.24 12.03 -12.84
C ILE A 90 13.06 13.17 -13.40
N THR A 91 12.43 14.28 -13.76
CA THR A 91 13.13 15.49 -14.25
C THR A 91 12.61 16.72 -13.54
N GLY A 92 13.51 17.61 -13.09
CA GLY A 92 13.17 18.86 -12.41
C GLY A 92 14.33 19.40 -11.58
N PRO A 93 14.07 20.29 -10.60
CA PRO A 93 15.11 20.84 -9.74
C PRO A 93 15.86 19.75 -8.96
N ALA A 94 17.19 19.76 -9.04
CA ALA A 94 18.04 18.72 -8.46
C ALA A 94 17.85 18.63 -6.93
N ARG A 95 17.69 19.77 -6.26
CA ARG A 95 17.43 19.83 -4.82
C ARG A 95 16.14 19.09 -4.43
N THR A 96 15.06 19.30 -5.20
CA THR A 96 13.77 18.66 -4.96
C THR A 96 13.86 17.14 -5.16
N ILE A 97 14.52 16.70 -6.25
CA ILE A 97 14.69 15.27 -6.53
C ILE A 97 15.42 14.57 -5.39
N LEU A 98 16.52 15.15 -4.90
CA LEU A 98 17.30 14.56 -3.80
C LEU A 98 16.52 14.56 -2.48
N LYS A 99 15.84 15.67 -2.17
CA LYS A 99 15.05 15.82 -0.94
C LYS A 99 13.90 14.80 -0.84
N GLY A 100 13.26 14.47 -1.96
CA GLY A 100 12.16 13.50 -2.00
C GLY A 100 12.60 12.03 -2.14
N GLU A 101 13.88 11.77 -2.41
CA GLU A 101 14.37 10.45 -2.80
C GLU A 101 14.05 9.38 -1.76
N ARG A 102 14.44 9.61 -0.50
CA ARG A 102 14.35 8.60 0.56
C ARG A 102 12.91 8.20 0.84
N VAL A 103 12.02 9.18 1.03
CA VAL A 103 10.59 8.96 1.27
C VAL A 103 9.96 8.21 0.09
N ALA A 104 10.22 8.64 -1.15
CA ALA A 104 9.67 8.02 -2.34
C ALA A 104 10.13 6.56 -2.50
N LEU A 105 11.42 6.29 -2.31
CA LEU A 105 11.97 4.94 -2.39
C LEU A 105 11.48 4.04 -1.26
N ASN A 106 11.34 4.55 -0.03
CA ASN A 106 10.83 3.77 1.10
C ASN A 106 9.41 3.25 0.83
N PHE A 107 8.52 4.09 0.29
CA PHE A 107 7.19 3.65 -0.13
C PHE A 107 7.25 2.60 -1.25
N LEU A 108 7.99 2.89 -2.33
CA LEU A 108 8.10 2.00 -3.48
C LEU A 108 8.67 0.64 -3.09
N GLN A 109 9.71 0.60 -2.26
CA GLN A 109 10.35 -0.62 -1.78
C GLN A 109 9.40 -1.43 -0.89
N ARG A 110 8.74 -0.80 0.09
CA ARG A 110 7.78 -1.48 0.98
C ARG A 110 6.63 -2.08 0.20
N MET A 111 6.02 -1.30 -0.68
CA MET A 111 4.88 -1.74 -1.49
C MET A 111 5.29 -2.83 -2.48
N SER A 112 6.41 -2.67 -3.18
CA SER A 112 6.91 -3.69 -4.11
C SER A 112 7.30 -4.98 -3.38
N GLY A 113 7.83 -4.90 -2.15
CA GLY A 113 8.09 -6.08 -1.31
C GLY A 113 6.82 -6.88 -0.99
N ILE A 114 5.73 -6.18 -0.63
CA ILE A 114 4.41 -6.79 -0.38
C ILE A 114 3.82 -7.41 -1.66
N ALA A 115 3.89 -6.70 -2.78
CA ALA A 115 3.40 -7.21 -4.06
C ALA A 115 4.19 -8.46 -4.50
N THR A 116 5.50 -8.44 -4.33
CA THR A 116 6.40 -9.56 -4.65
C THR A 116 6.07 -10.80 -3.83
N ILE A 117 5.94 -10.68 -2.50
CA ILE A 117 5.62 -11.84 -1.65
C ILE A 117 4.21 -12.37 -1.92
N THR A 118 3.24 -11.47 -2.17
CA THR A 118 1.87 -11.85 -2.53
C THR A 118 1.86 -12.65 -3.83
N SER A 119 2.60 -12.19 -4.85
CA SER A 119 2.73 -12.89 -6.13
C SER A 119 3.30 -14.30 -5.96
N LYS A 120 4.29 -14.48 -5.07
CA LYS A 120 4.83 -15.81 -4.74
C LYS A 120 3.76 -16.75 -4.17
N PHE A 121 2.93 -16.28 -3.23
CA PHE A 121 1.82 -17.08 -2.70
C PHE A 121 0.75 -17.38 -3.75
N CYS A 122 0.37 -16.40 -4.57
CA CYS A 122 -0.59 -16.59 -5.65
C CYS A 122 -0.11 -17.64 -6.67
N GLN A 123 1.19 -17.65 -6.96
CA GLN A 123 1.79 -18.63 -7.86
C GLN A 123 1.77 -20.05 -7.28
N GLN A 124 1.92 -20.21 -5.96
CA GLN A 124 1.88 -21.53 -5.29
C GLN A 124 0.49 -22.18 -5.34
N VAL A 125 -0.58 -21.40 -5.40
CA VAL A 125 -1.96 -21.90 -5.46
C VAL A 125 -2.58 -21.85 -6.86
N LYS A 126 -1.74 -21.61 -7.89
CA LYS A 126 -2.20 -21.49 -9.27
C LYS A 126 -2.89 -22.78 -9.74
N GLY A 127 -4.10 -22.63 -10.27
CA GLY A 127 -4.93 -23.76 -10.74
C GLY A 127 -5.89 -24.33 -9.70
N LEU A 128 -5.78 -23.92 -8.43
CA LEU A 128 -6.74 -24.29 -7.39
C LEU A 128 -7.88 -23.25 -7.34
N PRO A 129 -9.10 -23.64 -6.91
CA PRO A 129 -10.25 -22.74 -6.77
C PRO A 129 -10.15 -21.90 -5.48
N VAL A 130 -8.98 -21.33 -5.19
CA VAL A 130 -8.70 -20.55 -3.98
C VAL A 130 -8.15 -19.17 -4.31
N ARG A 131 -8.21 -18.25 -3.36
CA ARG A 131 -7.66 -16.89 -3.47
C ARG A 131 -6.79 -16.59 -2.26
N ILE A 132 -5.66 -15.94 -2.51
CA ILE A 132 -4.85 -15.34 -1.44
C ILE A 132 -5.52 -14.05 -1.01
N VAL A 133 -5.80 -13.93 0.29
CA VAL A 133 -6.42 -12.75 0.89
C VAL A 133 -5.54 -12.14 1.96
N ASP A 134 -5.53 -10.81 2.04
CA ASP A 134 -4.87 -10.08 3.12
C ASP A 134 -5.67 -10.07 4.43
N THR A 135 -5.19 -9.32 5.43
CA THR A 135 -5.89 -9.15 6.71
C THR A 135 -5.83 -7.69 7.19
N ARG A 136 -6.23 -7.46 8.46
CA ARG A 136 -6.05 -6.19 9.17
C ARG A 136 -4.74 -6.12 9.97
N LYS A 137 -3.90 -7.16 9.90
CA LYS A 137 -2.55 -7.19 10.50
C LYS A 137 -1.57 -6.41 9.61
N THR A 138 -1.83 -5.12 9.53
CA THR A 138 -1.11 -4.16 8.67
C THR A 138 -0.30 -3.21 9.53
N THR A 139 0.71 -2.57 8.96
CA THR A 139 1.42 -1.48 9.64
C THR A 139 0.42 -0.35 9.95
N PRO A 140 0.39 0.17 11.19
CA PRO A 140 -0.47 1.30 11.54
C PRO A 140 -0.26 2.48 10.58
N GLY A 141 -1.35 3.13 10.15
CA GLY A 141 -1.31 4.24 9.18
C GLY A 141 -1.18 3.82 7.71
N LEU A 142 -0.51 2.69 7.41
CA LEU A 142 -0.17 2.32 6.02
C LEU A 142 -1.12 1.32 5.36
N ARG A 143 -2.21 0.93 6.05
CA ARG A 143 -3.13 -0.13 5.57
C ARG A 143 -3.58 0.06 4.12
N ILE A 144 -3.90 1.28 3.71
CA ILE A 144 -4.36 1.56 2.34
C ILE A 144 -3.28 1.21 1.29
N LEU A 145 -2.02 1.54 1.57
CA LEU A 145 -0.89 1.26 0.70
C LEU A 145 -0.56 -0.23 0.66
N GLU A 146 -0.56 -0.89 1.82
CA GLU A 146 -0.27 -2.32 1.92
C GLU A 146 -1.33 -3.17 1.22
N LYS A 147 -2.62 -2.84 1.41
CA LYS A 147 -3.73 -3.52 0.71
C LYS A 147 -3.72 -3.23 -0.79
N TYR A 148 -3.28 -2.05 -1.22
CA TYR A 148 -3.06 -1.79 -2.65
C TYR A 148 -1.96 -2.69 -3.20
N ALA A 149 -0.82 -2.79 -2.50
CA ALA A 149 0.29 -3.63 -2.91
C ALA A 149 -0.07 -5.12 -3.01
N VAL A 150 -0.91 -5.65 -2.10
CA VAL A 150 -1.47 -7.01 -2.20
C VAL A 150 -2.19 -7.20 -3.54
N ARG A 151 -3.05 -6.26 -3.95
CA ARG A 151 -3.74 -6.34 -5.25
C ARG A 151 -2.76 -6.32 -6.41
N MET A 152 -1.70 -5.52 -6.34
CA MET A 152 -0.67 -5.48 -7.39
C MET A 152 0.10 -6.80 -7.48
N GLY A 153 0.26 -7.53 -6.37
CA GLY A 153 0.78 -8.90 -6.36
C GLY A 153 -0.22 -9.98 -6.84
N GLY A 154 -1.45 -9.61 -7.21
CA GLY A 154 -2.51 -10.53 -7.63
C GLY A 154 -3.34 -11.13 -6.49
N GLY A 155 -3.13 -10.67 -5.25
CA GLY A 155 -3.95 -11.04 -4.10
C GLY A 155 -5.27 -10.25 -4.06
N TYR A 156 -6.12 -10.62 -3.10
CA TYR A 156 -7.43 -9.99 -2.89
C TYR A 156 -7.52 -9.36 -1.50
N ASN A 157 -8.28 -8.28 -1.41
CA ASN A 157 -8.49 -7.62 -0.12
C ASN A 157 -9.64 -8.30 0.63
N HIS A 158 -9.39 -8.73 1.86
CA HIS A 158 -10.43 -8.90 2.87
C HIS A 158 -10.91 -7.51 3.34
N ARG A 159 -11.72 -7.45 4.40
CA ARG A 159 -12.23 -6.20 4.98
C ARG A 159 -11.11 -5.20 5.32
N PHE A 160 -11.34 -3.91 5.06
CA PHE A 160 -10.38 -2.84 5.37
C PHE A 160 -10.39 -2.46 6.85
N GLY A 161 -11.55 -2.48 7.47
CA GLY A 161 -11.76 -2.08 8.85
C GLY A 161 -12.85 -2.89 9.53
N LEU A 162 -13.18 -2.45 10.75
CA LEU A 162 -14.32 -3.00 11.50
C LEU A 162 -15.67 -2.63 10.88
N TYR A 163 -15.70 -1.59 10.05
CA TYR A 163 -16.91 -1.03 9.46
C TYR A 163 -17.36 -1.71 8.15
N ASP A 164 -16.51 -2.53 7.51
CA ASP A 164 -16.82 -3.07 6.17
C ASP A 164 -17.58 -4.40 6.18
N ALA A 165 -17.33 -5.24 7.19
CA ALA A 165 -17.90 -6.58 7.25
C ALA A 165 -17.92 -7.10 8.69
N VAL A 166 -18.95 -7.89 8.98
CA VAL A 166 -19.07 -8.63 10.23
C VAL A 166 -18.12 -9.83 10.18
N LEU A 167 -17.22 -9.89 11.16
CA LEU A 167 -16.39 -11.07 11.44
C LEU A 167 -16.44 -11.34 12.93
N ILE A 168 -17.19 -12.37 13.30
CA ILE A 168 -17.28 -12.87 14.67
C ILE A 168 -16.05 -13.73 14.92
N LYS A 169 -15.32 -13.40 16.00
CA LYS A 169 -14.11 -14.12 16.45
C LYS A 169 -14.37 -14.79 17.79
N ASP A 170 -13.48 -15.68 18.20
CA ASP A 170 -13.35 -16.26 19.54
C ASP A 170 -13.81 -15.35 20.69
N ASN A 171 -13.27 -14.13 20.77
CA ASN A 171 -13.56 -13.16 21.82
C ASN A 171 -15.02 -12.69 21.80
N HIS A 172 -15.59 -12.52 20.60
CA HIS A 172 -17.00 -12.16 20.46
C HIS A 172 -17.91 -13.32 20.86
N ILE A 173 -17.53 -14.55 20.50
CA ILE A 173 -18.27 -15.78 20.84
C ILE A 173 -18.31 -15.97 22.35
N ALA A 174 -17.16 -15.83 23.02
CA ALA A 174 -17.04 -15.95 24.47
C ALA A 174 -17.94 -14.95 25.20
N VAL A 175 -17.92 -13.68 24.78
CA VAL A 175 -18.74 -12.62 25.39
C VAL A 175 -20.23 -12.79 25.07
N ALA A 176 -20.57 -13.23 23.86
CA ALA A 176 -21.97 -13.41 23.44
C ALA A 176 -22.63 -14.67 24.03
N GLY A 177 -21.86 -15.56 24.69
CA GLY A 177 -22.37 -16.83 25.19
C GLY A 177 -22.60 -17.88 24.09
N GLY A 178 -21.76 -17.87 23.05
CA GLY A 178 -21.76 -18.88 21.99
C GLY A 178 -22.10 -18.34 20.59
N ILE A 179 -21.80 -19.14 19.57
CA ILE A 179 -21.92 -18.75 18.15
C ILE A 179 -23.37 -18.41 17.78
N LYS A 180 -24.33 -19.25 18.20
CA LYS A 180 -25.76 -19.04 17.92
C LYS A 180 -26.26 -17.71 18.47
N SER A 181 -25.86 -17.37 19.70
CA SER A 181 -26.22 -16.10 20.34
C SER A 181 -25.63 -14.91 19.57
N ALA A 182 -24.34 -14.97 19.25
CA ALA A 182 -23.64 -13.91 18.50
C ALA A 182 -24.27 -13.65 17.13
N VAL A 183 -24.51 -14.70 16.34
CA VAL A 183 -25.10 -14.59 15.00
C VAL A 183 -26.54 -14.06 15.06
N ASN A 184 -27.35 -14.54 16.01
CA ASN A 184 -28.73 -14.07 16.18
C ASN A 184 -28.78 -12.59 16.58
N SER A 185 -27.87 -12.15 17.44
CA SER A 185 -27.77 -10.73 17.83
C SER A 185 -27.50 -9.84 16.61
N ILE A 186 -26.54 -10.23 15.77
CA ILE A 186 -26.18 -9.47 14.56
C ILE A 186 -27.33 -9.45 13.55
N ARG A 187 -27.98 -10.59 13.28
CA ARG A 187 -29.09 -10.67 12.32
C ARG A 187 -30.30 -9.80 12.68
N LYS A 188 -30.48 -9.47 13.96
CA LYS A 188 -31.54 -8.56 14.42
C LYS A 188 -31.22 -7.08 14.18
N GLN A 189 -29.95 -6.72 14.04
CA GLN A 189 -29.49 -5.33 14.03
C GLN A 189 -28.95 -4.87 12.68
N ILE A 190 -28.43 -5.78 11.86
CA ILE A 190 -27.74 -5.47 10.62
C ILE A 190 -28.57 -5.91 9.42
N SER A 191 -28.55 -5.09 8.36
CA SER A 191 -29.19 -5.41 7.08
C SER A 191 -28.79 -6.80 6.56
N HIS A 192 -29.77 -7.52 6.01
CA HIS A 192 -29.58 -8.83 5.38
C HIS A 192 -28.59 -8.82 4.20
N THR A 193 -28.23 -7.64 3.68
CA THR A 193 -27.23 -7.47 2.62
C THR A 193 -25.78 -7.56 3.11
N VAL A 194 -25.53 -7.52 4.43
CA VAL A 194 -24.20 -7.61 5.00
C VAL A 194 -23.84 -9.08 5.25
N LYS A 195 -22.70 -9.53 4.71
CA LYS A 195 -22.20 -10.88 4.98
C LYS A 195 -21.70 -11.00 6.42
N ILE A 196 -22.08 -12.10 7.07
CA ILE A 196 -21.65 -12.48 8.41
C ILE A 196 -20.64 -13.62 8.27
N GLU A 197 -19.40 -13.36 8.66
CA GLU A 197 -18.34 -14.36 8.75
C GLU A 197 -18.13 -14.74 10.22
N VAL A 198 -17.89 -16.02 10.51
CA VAL A 198 -17.63 -16.54 11.85
C VAL A 198 -16.37 -17.39 11.80
N GLU A 199 -15.40 -17.06 12.66
CA GLU A 199 -14.20 -17.85 12.88
C GLU A 199 -14.52 -18.99 13.84
N VAL A 200 -14.17 -20.22 13.44
CA VAL A 200 -14.40 -21.44 14.22
C VAL A 200 -13.13 -22.28 14.24
N GLU A 201 -12.89 -22.95 15.36
CA GLU A 201 -11.66 -23.74 15.59
C GLU A 201 -11.93 -25.26 15.52
N ASN A 202 -13.19 -25.67 15.55
CA ASN A 202 -13.58 -27.08 15.51
C ASN A 202 -14.91 -27.27 14.75
N LEU A 203 -15.22 -28.52 14.41
CA LEU A 203 -16.44 -28.90 13.67
C LEU A 203 -17.67 -29.04 14.57
N PHE A 204 -17.51 -29.00 15.89
CA PHE A 204 -18.56 -29.23 16.87
C PHE A 204 -19.08 -27.89 17.40
N ILE A 205 -19.96 -27.27 16.61
CA ILE A 205 -20.65 -26.01 16.94
C ILE A 205 -22.02 -26.29 17.51
#